data_AF-A0A640QEF9-F1
#
_entry.id   AF-A0A640QEF9-F1
#
_cell.length_a   1.000
_cell.length_b   1.000
_cell.length_c   1.000
_cell.angle_alpha   90.00
_cell.angle_beta   90.00
_cell.angle_gamma   90.00
#
_symmetry.space_group_name_H-M   'P 1'
#
loop_
_entity.id
_entity.type
_entity.pdbx_description
1 polymer ?
#
loop_
_entity_poly.entity_id
_entity_poly.type
_entity_poly.pdbx_seq_one_letter_code
_entity_poly.pdbx_strand_id
1 'polypeptide(L)'
;MSKLAITALIITASVPSFRRAGTTFTDAGQAFPDGYFTDEQLAAIRAEKKLSVREMPADAIPEGIDATLVTAALTAAAAEEKTQAKKTASQTEPTKSTGTKATGKASTTNDTGASA
;
A
#
# COMPACT_ATOMS: atom_id res chain seq x y z
N MET A 1 -32.17 6.62 -4.42
CA MET A 1 -30.76 6.41 -4.77
C MET A 1 -30.09 5.85 -3.52
N SER A 2 -29.70 4.58 -3.55
CA SER A 2 -28.99 3.97 -2.43
C SER A 2 -27.62 4.63 -2.37
N LYS A 3 -27.41 5.47 -1.36
CA LYS A 3 -26.09 6.01 -1.05
C LYS A 3 -25.18 4.79 -0.86
N LEU A 4 -24.23 4.57 -1.76
CA LEU A 4 -23.23 3.50 -1.61
C LEU A 4 -22.53 3.78 -0.29
N ALA A 5 -22.93 3.03 0.75
CA ALA A 5 -22.31 3.11 2.06
C ALA A 5 -20.96 2.41 1.94
N ILE A 6 -19.96 3.15 1.47
CA ILE A 6 -18.59 2.68 1.44
C ILE A 6 -18.11 2.66 2.90
N THR A 7 -17.83 1.47 3.40
CA THR A 7 -17.20 1.30 4.71
C THR A 7 -15.73 1.67 4.61
N ALA A 8 -15.24 2.41 5.60
CA ALA A 8 -13.85 2.78 5.76
C ALA A 8 -13.28 2.15 7.03
N LEU A 9 -12.02 1.71 6.93
CA LEU A 9 -11.21 1.19 8.02
C LEU A 9 -10.36 2.34 8.58
N ILE A 10 -10.73 2.85 9.75
CA ILE A 10 -9.96 3.83 10.49
C ILE A 10 -8.93 3.08 11.33
N ILE A 11 -7.65 3.33 11.07
CA ILE A 11 -6.55 2.71 11.79
C ILE A 11 -5.70 3.80 12.44
N THR A 12 -5.56 3.74 13.76
CA THR A 12 -4.68 4.61 14.55
C THR A 12 -3.58 3.77 15.21
N ALA A 13 -2.37 4.33 15.27
CA ALA A 13 -1.25 3.71 15.94
C ALA A 13 -0.98 4.35 17.30
N SER A 14 -0.60 3.55 18.29
CA SER A 14 -0.15 4.05 19.59
C SER A 14 1.20 4.77 19.53
N VAL A 15 1.99 4.54 18.48
CA VAL A 15 3.26 5.23 18.26
C VAL A 15 3.30 5.78 16.83
N PRO A 16 3.82 7.01 16.64
CA PRO A 16 3.95 7.56 15.30
C PRO A 16 4.88 6.69 14.46
N SER A 17 4.59 6.58 13.15
CA SER A 17 5.37 5.82 12.18
C SER A 17 5.45 4.30 12.43
N PHE A 18 4.45 3.71 13.10
CA PHE A 18 4.39 2.25 13.26
C PHE A 18 4.15 1.56 11.92
N ARG A 19 4.87 0.48 11.61
CA ARG A 19 4.75 -0.22 10.31
C ARG A 19 4.22 -1.63 10.48
N ARG A 20 3.16 -1.97 9.74
CA ARG A 20 2.62 -3.34 9.64
C ARG A 20 1.92 -3.52 8.29
N ALA A 21 1.93 -4.75 7.76
CA ALA A 21 1.31 -5.08 6.47
C ALA A 21 1.80 -4.22 5.28
N GLY A 22 3.04 -3.72 5.32
CA GLY A 22 3.59 -2.84 4.28
C GLY A 22 3.13 -1.39 4.37
N THR A 23 2.27 -1.05 5.32
CA THR A 23 1.73 0.30 5.52
C THR A 23 2.32 0.93 6.78
N THR A 24 2.49 2.25 6.74
CA THR A 24 2.90 3.04 7.90
C THR A 24 1.66 3.69 8.49
N PHE A 25 1.45 3.49 9.79
CA PHE A 25 0.34 4.05 10.54
C PHE A 25 0.83 5.20 11.42
N THR A 26 -0.02 6.22 11.54
CA THR A 26 0.22 7.40 12.37
C THR A 26 -0.69 7.36 13.59
N ASP A 27 -0.33 8.15 14.59
CA ASP A 27 -1.12 8.41 15.79
C ASP A 27 -2.34 9.30 15.50
N ALA A 28 -2.22 10.23 14.54
CA ALA A 28 -3.34 11.00 14.02
C ALA A 28 -4.45 10.12 13.46
N GLY A 29 -4.12 8.96 12.90
CA GLY A 29 -5.07 8.02 12.32
C GLY A 29 -5.29 8.21 10.84
N GLN A 30 -5.52 7.10 10.15
CA GLN A 30 -5.68 7.07 8.70
C GLN A 30 -6.87 6.17 8.33
N ALA A 31 -7.67 6.63 7.37
CA ALA A 31 -8.80 5.89 6.85
C ALA A 31 -8.44 5.22 5.52
N PHE A 32 -8.76 3.93 5.44
CA PHE A 32 -8.54 3.10 4.26
C PHE A 32 -9.90 2.65 3.70
N PRO A 33 -10.06 2.60 2.38
CA PRO A 33 -11.27 2.04 1.78
C PRO A 33 -11.37 0.54 2.08
N ASP A 34 -12.58 0.01 2.08
CA ASP A 34 -12.79 -1.42 2.16
C ASP A 34 -12.05 -2.16 1.02
N GLY A 35 -11.50 -3.33 1.32
CA GLY A 35 -10.67 -4.11 0.39
C GLY A 35 -9.27 -3.55 0.12
N TYR A 36 -8.82 -2.47 0.78
CA TYR A 36 -7.44 -1.99 0.66
C TYR A 36 -6.41 -2.99 1.17
N PHE A 37 -6.75 -3.70 2.26
CA PHE A 37 -5.92 -4.74 2.84
C PHE A 37 -6.48 -6.11 2.48
N THR A 38 -5.59 -7.08 2.23
CA THR A 38 -5.99 -8.49 2.13
C THR A 38 -6.41 -9.02 3.50
N ASP A 39 -7.18 -10.11 3.54
CA ASP A 39 -7.61 -10.72 4.81
C ASP A 39 -6.45 -11.07 5.74
N GLU A 40 -5.33 -11.54 5.18
CA GLU A 40 -4.10 -11.85 5.93
C GLU A 40 -3.48 -10.58 6.53
N GLN A 41 -3.43 -9.49 5.77
CA GLN A 41 -2.94 -8.20 6.24
C GLN A 41 -3.85 -7.63 7.33
N LEU A 42 -5.16 -7.75 7.14
CA LEU A 42 -6.17 -7.26 8.08
C LEU A 42 -6.13 -8.06 9.38
N ALA A 43 -5.92 -9.38 9.31
CA ALA A 43 -5.67 -10.22 10.48
C ALA A 43 -4.38 -9.81 11.21
N ALA A 44 -3.29 -9.53 10.49
CA ALA A 44 -2.04 -9.07 11.09
C ALA A 44 -2.16 -7.69 11.75
N ILE A 45 -2.96 -6.79 11.17
CA ILE A 45 -3.26 -5.47 11.73
C ILE A 45 -4.12 -5.61 12.99
N ARG A 46 -5.19 -6.42 12.96
CA ARG A 46 -6.08 -6.64 14.11
C ARG A 46 -5.40 -7.40 15.26
N ALA A 47 -4.43 -8.26 14.95
CA ALA A 47 -3.63 -8.96 15.96
C ALA A 47 -2.64 -8.02 16.68
N GLU A 48 -2.33 -6.86 16.09
CA GLU A 48 -1.37 -5.92 16.65
C GLU A 48 -2.00 -5.06 17.75
N LYS A 49 -1.52 -5.22 18.99
CA LYS A 49 -2.03 -4.50 20.16
C LYS A 49 -1.77 -2.99 20.10
N LYS A 50 -0.79 -2.56 19.30
CA LYS A 50 -0.44 -1.15 19.13
C LYS A 50 -1.29 -0.43 18.08
N LEU A 51 -2.18 -1.15 17.38
CA LEU A 51 -3.09 -0.60 16.38
C LEU A 51 -4.52 -0.70 16.87
N SER A 52 -5.29 0.38 16.68
CA SER A 52 -6.74 0.37 16.86
C SER A 52 -7.42 0.41 15.51
N VAL A 53 -8.23 -0.59 15.22
CA VAL A 53 -8.99 -0.70 13.97
C VAL A 53 -10.46 -0.42 14.27
N ARG A 54 -11.07 0.51 13.54
CA ARG A 54 -12.51 0.80 13.60
C ARG A 54 -13.09 0.84 12.20
N GLU A 55 -14.22 0.17 12.02
CA GLU A 55 -15.01 0.21 10.80
C GLU A 55 -16.09 1.27 10.95
N MET A 56 -16.18 2.18 9.97
CA MET A 56 -17.14 3.27 9.99
C MET A 56 -17.53 3.66 8.57
N PRO A 57 -18.76 4.12 8.30
CA PRO A 57 -19.09 4.63 6.98
C PRO A 57 -18.20 5.82 6.62
N ALA A 58 -17.83 5.93 5.34
CA ALA A 58 -16.95 6.99 4.84
C ALA A 58 -17.48 8.41 5.15
N ASP A 59 -18.79 8.60 5.20
CA ASP A 59 -19.43 9.86 5.56
C ASP A 59 -19.34 10.23 7.06
N ALA A 60 -18.92 9.30 7.91
CA ALA A 60 -18.81 9.50 9.35
C ALA A 60 -17.35 9.46 9.85
N ILE A 61 -16.37 9.55 8.95
CA ILE A 61 -14.96 9.68 9.33
C ILE A 61 -14.79 11.00 10.09
N PRO A 62 -14.24 10.99 11.31
CA PRO A 62 -14.04 12.20 12.09
C PRO A 62 -12.99 13.13 11.46
N GLU A 63 -13.17 14.44 11.64
CA GLU A 63 -12.20 15.42 11.17
C GLU A 63 -10.85 15.24 11.87
N GLY A 64 -9.76 15.32 11.10
CA GLY A 64 -8.40 15.09 11.57
C GLY A 64 -7.82 13.70 11.20
N ILE A 65 -8.65 12.77 10.73
CA ILE A 65 -8.19 11.51 10.13
C ILE A 65 -7.85 11.74 8.65
N ASP A 66 -6.72 11.19 8.19
CA ASP A 66 -6.39 11.21 6.77
C ASP A 66 -7.32 10.27 5.98
N ALA A 67 -8.30 10.85 5.28
CA ALA A 67 -9.27 10.16 4.45
C ALA A 67 -8.95 10.21 2.95
N THR A 68 -7.74 10.61 2.56
CA THR A 68 -7.37 10.84 1.16
C THR A 68 -7.60 9.60 0.29
N LEU A 69 -7.28 8.40 0.81
CA LEU A 69 -7.47 7.13 0.10
C LEU A 69 -8.94 6.77 -0.09
N VAL A 70 -9.77 7.03 0.92
CA VAL A 70 -11.22 6.78 0.86
C VAL A 70 -11.87 7.73 -0.15
N THR A 71 -11.52 9.01 -0.12
CA THR A 71 -12.00 10.02 -1.08
C THR A 71 -11.59 9.69 -2.52
N ALA A 72 -10.36 9.21 -2.73
CA ALA A 72 -9.90 8.78 -4.04
C ALA A 72 -10.68 7.56 -4.55
N ALA A 73 -10.94 6.56 -3.69
CA ALA A 73 -11.74 5.39 -4.03
C ALA A 73 -13.21 5.75 -4.35
N LEU A 74 -13.82 6.64 -3.56
CA LEU A 74 -15.16 7.20 -3.83
C LEU A 74 -15.22 7.87 -5.21
N THR A 75 -14.21 8.69 -5.52
CA THR A 75 -14.15 9.41 -6.79
C THR A 75 -13.97 8.45 -7.98
N ALA A 76 -13.14 7.42 -7.83
CA ALA A 76 -12.95 6.39 -8.85
C ALA A 76 -14.24 5.58 -9.09
N ALA A 77 -14.93 5.16 -8.04
CA ALA A 77 -16.20 4.42 -8.14
C ALA A 77 -17.28 5.26 -8.86
N ALA A 78 -17.35 6.56 -8.58
CA ALA A 78 -18.27 7.47 -9.26
C ALA A 78 -17.91 7.72 -10.74
N ALA A 79 -16.63 7.61 -11.10
CA ALA A 79 -16.16 7.76 -12.49
C ALA A 79 -16.43 6.50 -13.35
N GLU A 80 -16.42 5.31 -12.75
CA GLU A 80 -16.74 4.06 -13.45
C GLU A 80 -18.21 3.97 -13.89
N GLU A 81 -19.13 4.62 -13.16
CA GLU A 81 -20.55 4.74 -13.58
C GLU A 81 -20.72 5.52 -14.90
N LYS A 82 -19.76 6.39 -15.26
CA LYS A 82 -19.80 7.20 -16.49
C LYS A 82 -18.91 6.70 -17.63
N THR A 83 -18.12 5.64 -17.44
CA THR A 83 -17.04 5.30 -18.37
C THR A 83 -16.98 3.81 -18.74
N GLN A 84 -18.13 3.19 -19.05
CA GLN A 84 -18.14 2.08 -20.02
C GLN A 84 -18.15 2.63 -21.46
N ALA A 85 -17.17 3.48 -21.79
CA ALA A 85 -16.85 3.81 -23.16
C ALA A 85 -15.35 4.15 -23.24
N LYS A 86 -14.62 3.30 -23.96
CA LYS A 86 -13.30 3.59 -24.54
C LYS A 86 -12.08 3.44 -23.62
N LYS A 87 -11.64 2.19 -23.42
CA LYS A 87 -10.20 1.89 -23.33
C LYS A 87 -9.67 1.57 -24.73
N THR A 88 -9.28 2.63 -25.45
CA THR A 88 -8.33 2.56 -26.56
C THR A 88 -6.94 2.84 -25.99
N ALA A 89 -6.02 1.91 -26.25
CA ALA A 89 -4.56 2.02 -26.33
C ALA A 89 -3.82 3.10 -25.52
N SER A 90 -2.95 2.64 -24.61
CA SER A 90 -1.63 3.25 -24.40
C SER A 90 -0.71 2.27 -23.67
N GLN A 91 0.17 1.59 -24.40
CA GLN A 91 1.50 1.29 -23.90
C GLN A 91 2.47 2.00 -24.84
N THR A 92 2.83 3.22 -24.46
CA THR A 92 3.99 3.92 -24.95
C THR A 92 5.16 3.54 -24.04
N GLU A 93 6.28 3.22 -24.68
CA GLU A 93 7.57 2.84 -24.12
C GLU A 93 8.08 3.77 -23.00
N PRO A 94 9.06 3.29 -22.21
CA PRO A 94 10.15 4.16 -21.80
C PRO A 94 11.50 3.64 -22.32
N THR A 95 12.13 4.48 -23.12
CA THR A 95 13.55 4.41 -23.47
C THR A 95 14.42 4.87 -22.30
N LYS A 96 15.60 4.24 -22.16
CA LYS A 96 16.92 4.82 -21.81
C LYS A 96 17.55 4.45 -20.45
N SER A 97 18.48 3.47 -20.56
CA SER A 97 19.91 3.48 -20.18
C SER A 97 20.35 4.03 -18.81
N THR A 98 21.09 3.22 -18.02
CA THR A 98 22.58 3.13 -18.01
C THR A 98 23.02 2.56 -16.64
N GLY A 99 23.92 1.56 -16.61
CA GLY A 99 24.57 1.17 -15.34
C GLY A 99 25.21 -0.22 -15.31
N THR A 100 26.40 -0.34 -15.88
CA THR A 100 27.54 -1.19 -15.49
C THR A 100 27.26 -2.57 -14.87
N LYS A 101 27.44 -3.65 -15.64
CA LYS A 101 27.71 -4.99 -15.10
C LYS A 101 29.03 -5.51 -15.65
N ALA A 102 30.06 -5.47 -14.83
CA ALA A 102 31.29 -6.20 -15.05
C ALA A 102 30.99 -7.71 -14.94
N THR A 103 31.17 -8.43 -16.04
CA THR A 103 31.05 -9.88 -16.09
C THR A 103 32.39 -10.48 -15.68
N GLY A 104 32.43 -11.05 -14.47
CA GLY A 104 33.55 -11.86 -14.00
C GLY A 104 33.73 -13.08 -14.89
N LYS A 105 34.95 -13.27 -15.39
CA LYS A 105 35.42 -14.48 -16.05
C LYS A 105 36.37 -15.21 -15.11
N ALA A 106 35.90 -16.38 -14.66
CA ALA A 106 36.60 -17.59 -14.25
C ALA A 106 38.08 -17.55 -13.78
N SER A 107 38.26 -18.14 -12.58
CA SER A 107 39.31 -19.11 -12.23
C SER A 107 40.75 -18.63 -12.01
N THR A 108 41.14 -18.49 -10.74
CA THR A 108 42.54 -18.68 -10.29
C THR A 108 42.60 -19.21 -8.85
N THR A 109 43.05 -20.45 -8.74
CA THR A 109 43.98 -21.03 -7.75
C THR A 109 43.72 -20.82 -6.25
N ASN A 110 43.29 -21.89 -5.58
CA ASN A 110 43.67 -22.14 -4.19
C ASN A 110 44.99 -22.91 -4.20
N ASP A 111 46.05 -22.34 -3.63
CA ASP A 111 47.13 -23.15 -3.07
C ASP A 111 47.58 -22.54 -1.75
N THR A 112 47.49 -23.36 -0.71
CA THR A 112 47.62 -23.03 0.69
C THR A 112 49.08 -23.16 1.06
N GLY A 113 49.72 -22.04 1.44
CA GLY A 113 51.00 -22.09 2.12
C GLY A 113 50.83 -22.74 3.50
N ALA A 114 51.54 -23.85 3.72
CA ALA A 114 51.82 -24.38 5.05
C ALA A 114 53.34 -24.47 5.20
N SER A 115 53.89 -23.59 6.04
CA SER A 115 55.26 -23.69 6.55
C SER A 115 55.31 -24.76 7.64
N ALA A 116 56.32 -25.64 7.56
CA ALA A 116 57.04 -26.25 8.68
C ALA A 116 58.40 -26.74 8.19
#